data_AF-A0A1Y1Z5W3-F1
#
_entry.id   AF-A0A1Y1Z5W3-F1
#
_cell.length_a   1.000
_cell.length_b   1.000
_cell.length_c   1.000
_cell.angle_alpha   90.00
_cell.angle_beta   90.00
_cell.angle_gamma   90.00
#
_symmetry.space_group_name_H-M   'P 1'
#
loop_
_entity.id
_entity.type
_entity.pdbx_description
1 polymer ?
#
loop_
_entity_poly.entity_id
_entity_poly.type
_entity_poly.pdbx_seq_one_letter_code
_entity_poly.pdbx_strand_id
1 'polypeptide(L)'
;MSGSALAHMEMKFPYPRHSQFSPYYRKNQPDWDLASPLGLARRYGGTRTYPCHGWPKGPNQYVAKAGKSIPVEITGPNTHQGGHCQFALSYDDGKNFVVLKDVFYGCLTSSGKKFSITIPADAPPTKHAVFAWTWINAQGFREYYMSCSDIEITGGKKGGSVKGKELLVANVKGKPTVGEFYYKWNDDGMSLFNKRKNLVVSANGSVKKA
;
A
#
# COMPACT_ATOMS: atom_id res chain seq x y z
N MET A 1 10.53 7.36 31.54
CA MET A 1 10.69 6.69 30.23
C MET A 1 9.65 7.28 29.30
N SER A 2 10.06 8.16 28.37
CA SER A 2 9.15 8.88 27.49
C SER A 2 8.43 7.92 26.55
N GLY A 3 7.13 7.75 26.77
CA GLY A 3 6.23 7.13 25.82
C GLY A 3 6.01 8.10 24.66
N SER A 4 6.88 8.04 23.65
CA SER A 4 6.54 8.60 22.35
C SER A 4 5.45 7.71 21.77
N ALA A 5 4.20 8.15 21.88
CA ALA A 5 3.12 7.62 21.08
C ALA A 5 3.48 7.92 19.61
N LEU A 6 4.15 6.98 18.94
CA LEU A 6 4.41 7.06 17.50
C LEU A 6 3.06 6.96 16.81
N ALA A 7 2.57 8.13 16.44
CA ALA A 7 1.20 8.37 16.03
C ALA A 7 1.07 8.07 14.53
N HIS A 8 1.13 6.79 14.17
CA HIS A 8 1.30 6.33 12.79
C HIS A 8 0.24 5.28 12.39
N MET A 9 0.01 5.08 11.08
CA MET A 9 -1.07 4.22 10.56
C MET A 9 -0.50 3.01 9.80
N GLU A 10 -1.11 1.84 9.98
CA GLU A 10 -0.80 0.62 9.21
C GLU A 10 -2.06 -0.08 8.70
N MET A 11 -1.92 -0.85 7.60
CA MET A 11 -2.94 -1.81 7.22
C MET A 11 -2.98 -2.95 8.25
N LYS A 12 -4.13 -3.17 8.85
CA LYS A 12 -4.39 -4.30 9.75
C LYS A 12 -4.86 -5.53 8.99
N PHE A 13 -5.62 -5.33 7.91
CA PHE A 13 -6.11 -6.44 7.08
C PHE A 13 -6.21 -6.00 5.60
N PRO A 14 -5.88 -6.88 4.62
CA PRO A 14 -5.21 -8.18 4.78
C PRO A 14 -3.85 -8.00 5.47
N TYR A 15 -3.42 -8.98 6.27
CA TYR A 15 -2.26 -8.78 7.14
C TYR A 15 -1.00 -8.45 6.33
N PRO A 16 -0.30 -7.34 6.60
CA PRO A 16 0.94 -7.05 5.92
C PRO A 16 2.10 -7.95 6.38
N ARG A 17 3.18 -7.95 5.59
CA ARG A 17 4.47 -8.54 5.96
C ARG A 17 4.90 -8.06 7.33
N HIS A 18 5.26 -8.99 8.21
CA HIS A 18 5.70 -8.74 9.59
C HIS A 18 4.66 -8.05 10.49
N SER A 19 3.39 -8.00 10.11
CA SER A 19 2.35 -7.38 10.95
C SER A 19 2.13 -8.15 12.25
N GLN A 20 2.14 -7.41 13.36
CA GLN A 20 1.78 -7.93 14.69
C GLN A 20 0.36 -8.51 14.77
N PHE A 21 -0.52 -8.15 13.83
CA PHE A 21 -1.89 -8.65 13.77
C PHE A 21 -2.01 -10.00 13.04
N SER A 22 -1.00 -10.38 12.24
CA SER A 22 -0.98 -11.69 11.58
C SER A 22 -0.71 -12.79 12.61
N PRO A 23 -1.54 -13.86 12.67
CA PRO A 23 -1.24 -15.04 13.47
C PRO A 23 0.11 -15.69 13.11
N TYR A 24 0.53 -15.59 11.84
CA TYR A 24 1.83 -16.08 11.38
C TYR A 24 2.95 -15.15 11.86
N TYR A 25 2.97 -13.88 11.43
CA TYR A 25 4.09 -12.99 11.74
C TYR A 25 4.21 -12.64 13.22
N ARG A 26 3.11 -12.64 13.99
CA ARG A 26 3.17 -12.45 15.45
C ARG A 26 4.06 -13.48 16.16
N LYS A 27 4.20 -14.69 15.58
CA LYS A 27 5.10 -15.74 16.05
C LYS A 27 6.43 -15.79 15.28
N ASN A 28 6.51 -15.10 14.14
CA ASN A 28 7.62 -15.15 13.19
C ASN A 28 8.14 -13.73 12.92
N GLN A 29 8.83 -13.16 13.91
CA GLN A 29 9.47 -11.83 13.82
C GLN A 29 8.49 -10.69 13.50
N PRO A 30 7.55 -10.36 14.40
CA PRO A 30 6.68 -9.22 14.20
C PRO A 30 7.47 -7.91 14.26
N ASP A 31 7.13 -6.98 13.37
CA ASP A 31 7.58 -5.60 13.42
C ASP A 31 6.58 -4.79 14.25
N TRP A 32 6.91 -4.56 15.52
CA TRP A 32 6.07 -3.82 16.46
C TRP A 32 5.90 -2.33 16.12
N ASP A 33 6.62 -1.85 15.11
CA ASP A 33 6.61 -0.48 14.64
C ASP A 33 6.29 -0.43 13.13
N LEU A 34 5.51 -1.40 12.63
CA LEU A 34 5.15 -1.47 11.21
C LEU A 34 4.30 -0.28 10.75
N ALA A 35 3.66 0.45 11.67
CA ALA A 35 2.96 1.68 11.38
C ALA A 35 3.87 2.83 10.93
N SER A 36 5.16 2.82 11.28
CA SER A 36 6.06 3.92 10.93
C SER A 36 6.26 4.08 9.43
N PRO A 37 6.41 5.33 8.94
CA PRO A 37 6.58 5.60 7.51
C PRO A 37 7.90 5.06 6.96
N LEU A 38 7.98 4.99 5.63
CA LEU A 38 9.23 4.70 4.93
C LEU A 38 10.30 5.77 5.20
N GLY A 39 11.56 5.37 5.12
CA GLY A 39 12.73 6.22 5.37
C GLY A 39 13.24 6.20 6.81
N LEU A 40 12.46 5.68 7.76
CA LEU A 40 12.87 5.57 9.16
C LEU A 40 13.68 4.30 9.46
N ALA A 41 14.42 4.31 10.57
CA ALA A 41 15.11 3.12 11.06
C ALA A 41 14.11 2.08 11.58
N ARG A 42 14.37 0.79 11.33
CA ARG A 42 13.60 -0.30 11.93
C ARG A 42 14.09 -0.56 13.35
N ARG A 43 13.20 -1.02 14.22
CA ARG A 43 13.55 -1.41 15.60
C ARG A 43 14.67 -2.46 15.68
N TYR A 44 14.77 -3.33 14.68
CA TYR A 44 15.75 -4.43 14.61
C TYR A 44 16.98 -4.10 13.76
N GLY A 45 17.25 -2.82 13.48
CA GLY A 45 18.35 -2.38 12.61
C GLY A 45 17.96 -2.31 11.13
N GLY A 46 18.62 -1.40 10.40
CA GLY A 46 18.34 -1.10 8.99
C GLY A 46 17.25 -0.04 8.77
N THR A 47 16.98 0.31 7.52
CA THR A 47 16.02 1.36 7.12
C THR A 47 14.75 0.75 6.50
N ARG A 48 13.60 1.38 6.73
CA ARG A 48 12.32 1.09 6.07
C ARG A 48 12.38 1.60 4.64
N THR A 49 12.64 0.73 3.67
CA THR A 49 12.82 1.12 2.27
C THR A 49 11.59 0.80 1.43
N TYR A 50 11.44 1.53 0.33
CA TYR A 50 10.48 1.15 -0.70
C TYR A 50 11.03 -0.04 -1.52
N PRO A 51 10.20 -1.03 -1.90
CA PRO A 51 8.81 -1.24 -1.48
C PRO A 51 8.68 -2.05 -0.18
N CYS A 52 7.49 -2.06 0.41
CA CYS A 52 7.10 -3.01 1.46
C CYS A 52 8.01 -2.99 2.71
N HIS A 53 8.45 -1.79 3.10
CA HIS A 53 9.42 -1.56 4.18
C HIS A 53 10.78 -2.21 3.94
N GLY A 54 11.02 -2.84 2.79
CA GLY A 54 12.21 -3.65 2.48
C GLY A 54 12.16 -5.05 3.09
N TRP A 55 10.98 -5.54 3.46
CA TRP A 55 10.81 -6.92 3.92
C TRP A 55 10.72 -7.89 2.73
N PRO A 56 11.34 -9.08 2.82
CA PRO A 56 11.23 -10.09 1.78
C PRO A 56 9.78 -10.59 1.67
N LYS A 57 9.49 -11.26 0.55
CA LYS A 57 8.23 -11.99 0.37
C LYS A 57 8.01 -12.98 1.52
N GLY A 58 6.79 -13.01 2.06
CA GLY A 58 6.39 -14.03 3.02
C GLY A 58 5.17 -14.83 2.56
N PRO A 59 4.51 -15.57 3.47
CA PRO A 59 3.38 -16.42 3.10
C PRO A 59 2.12 -15.60 2.79
N ASN A 60 1.26 -16.16 1.94
CA ASN A 60 -0.03 -15.55 1.61
C ASN A 60 -0.87 -15.34 2.88
N GLN A 61 -1.36 -14.12 3.07
CA GLN A 61 -2.18 -13.70 4.20
C GLN A 61 -3.67 -13.59 3.82
N TYR A 62 -3.99 -13.72 2.53
CA TYR A 62 -5.36 -13.70 2.03
C TYR A 62 -5.49 -14.44 0.69
N VAL A 63 -6.67 -15.01 0.43
CA VAL A 63 -7.04 -15.59 -0.88
C VAL A 63 -8.13 -14.70 -1.48
N ALA A 64 -7.76 -13.94 -2.50
CA ALA A 64 -8.66 -13.10 -3.25
C ALA A 64 -9.27 -13.87 -4.44
N LYS A 65 -10.49 -13.49 -4.83
CA LYS A 65 -11.14 -13.99 -6.04
C LYS A 65 -11.27 -12.84 -7.05
N ALA A 66 -10.82 -13.05 -8.27
CA ALA A 66 -10.99 -12.07 -9.34
C ALA A 66 -12.47 -11.71 -9.52
N GLY A 67 -12.76 -10.41 -9.70
CA GLY A 67 -14.12 -9.86 -9.78
C GLY A 67 -14.81 -9.70 -8.41
N LYS A 68 -14.14 -10.02 -7.30
CA LYS A 68 -14.62 -9.79 -5.94
C LYS A 68 -13.75 -8.79 -5.21
N SER A 69 -14.29 -8.22 -4.14
CA SER A 69 -13.57 -7.24 -3.33
C SER A 69 -12.84 -7.88 -2.15
N ILE A 70 -11.62 -7.41 -1.92
CA ILE A 70 -10.86 -7.64 -0.70
C ILE A 70 -11.35 -6.62 0.35
N PRO A 71 -11.76 -7.06 1.55
CA PRO A 71 -11.97 -6.13 2.64
C PRO A 71 -10.61 -5.64 3.15
N VAL A 72 -10.50 -4.34 3.42
CA VAL A 72 -9.29 -3.73 3.94
C VAL A 72 -9.62 -2.97 5.22
N GLU A 73 -8.81 -3.15 6.25
CA GLU A 73 -8.90 -2.42 7.51
C GLU A 73 -7.56 -1.75 7.79
N ILE A 74 -7.57 -0.45 8.03
CA ILE A 74 -6.42 0.34 8.46
C ILE A 74 -6.59 0.66 9.95
N THR A 75 -5.50 0.64 10.70
CA THR A 75 -5.48 0.95 12.13
C THR A 75 -4.37 1.92 12.46
N GLY A 76 -4.48 2.54 13.64
CA GLY A 76 -3.52 3.51 14.14
C GLY A 76 -4.22 4.72 14.79
N PRO A 77 -3.50 5.46 15.64
CA PRO A 77 -4.07 6.50 16.49
C PRO A 77 -4.18 7.87 15.82
N ASN A 78 -3.45 8.14 14.73
CA ASN A 78 -3.41 9.47 14.13
C ASN A 78 -3.55 9.44 12.61
N THR A 79 -4.60 10.08 12.13
CA THR A 79 -4.97 10.09 10.72
C THR A 79 -4.30 11.23 9.95
N HIS A 80 -3.46 12.06 10.58
CA HIS A 80 -2.77 13.21 9.97
C HIS A 80 -3.69 14.07 9.09
N GLN A 81 -4.92 14.29 9.56
CA GLN A 81 -5.99 15.01 8.85
C GLN A 81 -6.34 14.44 7.46
N GLY A 82 -5.97 13.20 7.22
CA GLY A 82 -6.22 12.44 6.02
C GLY A 82 -5.07 12.48 5.04
N GLY A 83 -5.39 12.64 3.76
CA GLY A 83 -4.41 12.63 2.68
C GLY A 83 -4.84 11.75 1.52
N HIS A 84 -3.85 11.21 0.81
CA HIS A 84 -4.07 10.42 -0.39
C HIS A 84 -3.68 8.97 -0.15
N CYS A 85 -4.63 8.04 -0.31
CA CYS A 85 -4.32 6.62 -0.29
C CYS A 85 -4.39 6.01 -1.68
N GLN A 86 -3.56 5.00 -1.90
CA GLN A 86 -3.65 4.15 -3.07
C GLN A 86 -3.68 2.70 -2.64
N PHE A 87 -4.56 1.93 -3.28
CA PHE A 87 -4.61 0.47 -3.16
C PHE A 87 -4.17 -0.11 -4.48
N ALA A 88 -3.13 -0.94 -4.45
CA ALA A 88 -2.47 -1.40 -5.66
C ALA A 88 -2.11 -2.88 -5.60
N LEU A 89 -1.87 -3.45 -6.76
CA LEU A 89 -1.57 -4.87 -6.93
C LEU A 89 -0.32 -5.04 -7.78
N SER A 90 0.56 -5.95 -7.38
CA SER A 90 1.76 -6.34 -8.10
C SER A 90 1.78 -7.85 -8.33
N TYR A 91 2.21 -8.26 -9.53
CA TYR A 91 2.45 -9.67 -9.90
C TYR A 91 3.94 -9.98 -10.04
N ASP A 92 4.83 -9.05 -9.71
CA ASP A 92 6.27 -9.13 -9.90
C ASP A 92 7.04 -8.80 -8.61
N ASP A 93 6.53 -9.31 -7.50
CA ASP A 93 7.10 -9.19 -6.15
C ASP A 93 7.31 -7.73 -5.67
N GLY A 94 6.45 -6.82 -6.14
CA GLY A 94 6.45 -5.41 -5.74
C GLY A 94 7.37 -4.51 -6.57
N LYS A 95 7.89 -4.99 -7.70
CA LYS A 95 8.67 -4.14 -8.62
C LYS A 95 7.78 -3.12 -9.31
N ASN A 96 6.60 -3.55 -9.78
CA ASN A 96 5.61 -2.69 -10.41
C ASN A 96 4.24 -2.90 -9.77
N PHE A 97 3.54 -1.80 -9.49
CA PHE A 97 2.22 -1.81 -8.88
C PHE A 97 1.20 -1.13 -9.80
N VAL A 98 0.08 -1.81 -10.03
CA VAL A 98 -1.10 -1.27 -10.72
C VAL A 98 -2.10 -0.82 -9.68
N VAL A 99 -2.44 0.45 -9.68
CA VAL A 99 -3.43 1.02 -8.77
C VAL A 99 -4.83 0.54 -9.15
N LEU A 100 -5.51 -0.04 -8.17
CA LEU A 100 -6.89 -0.50 -8.23
C LEU A 100 -7.86 0.60 -7.77
N LYS A 101 -7.44 1.43 -6.81
CA LYS A 101 -8.24 2.53 -6.28
C LYS A 101 -7.35 3.62 -5.70
N ASP A 102 -7.63 4.86 -6.06
CA ASP A 102 -7.14 6.06 -5.36
C ASP A 102 -8.24 6.61 -4.44
N VAL A 103 -7.87 7.15 -3.29
CA VAL A 103 -8.74 7.88 -2.36
C VAL A 103 -8.07 9.21 -2.05
N PHE A 104 -8.63 10.30 -2.57
CA PHE A 104 -8.05 11.64 -2.42
C PHE A 104 -8.62 12.40 -1.24
N TYR A 105 -7.79 13.24 -0.62
CA TYR A 105 -7.98 14.08 0.57
C TYR A 105 -8.51 13.38 1.84
N GLY A 106 -9.64 12.70 1.76
CA GLY A 106 -10.37 12.15 2.89
C GLY A 106 -9.91 10.78 3.36
N CYS A 107 -8.78 10.25 2.89
CA CYS A 107 -8.36 8.91 3.30
C CYS A 107 -8.11 8.86 4.81
N LEU A 108 -8.62 7.82 5.50
CA LEU A 108 -8.53 7.64 6.96
C LEU A 108 -9.34 8.64 7.80
N THR A 109 -9.92 9.68 7.19
CA THR A 109 -10.83 10.63 7.82
C THR A 109 -12.24 10.42 7.29
N SER A 110 -12.72 11.24 6.34
CA SER A 110 -14.08 11.18 5.82
C SER A 110 -14.39 9.89 5.05
N SER A 111 -13.38 9.24 4.48
CA SER A 111 -13.52 7.91 3.84
C SER A 111 -13.47 6.75 4.84
N GLY A 112 -13.24 7.03 6.13
CA GLY A 112 -13.07 6.03 7.16
C GLY A 112 -11.79 5.20 7.02
N LYS A 113 -11.70 4.15 7.84
CA LYS A 113 -10.54 3.24 7.91
C LYS A 113 -10.82 1.83 7.36
N LYS A 114 -12.00 1.60 6.80
CA LYS A 114 -12.42 0.32 6.22
C LYS A 114 -12.76 0.53 4.75
N PHE A 115 -12.17 -0.28 3.88
CA PHE A 115 -12.35 -0.18 2.43
C PHE A 115 -12.72 -1.54 1.85
N SER A 116 -13.38 -1.51 0.68
CA SER A 116 -13.67 -2.68 -0.14
C SER A 116 -13.00 -2.45 -1.48
N ILE A 117 -11.96 -3.24 -1.80
CA ILE A 117 -11.11 -3.05 -2.97
C ILE A 117 -11.32 -4.18 -3.95
N THR A 118 -11.92 -3.89 -5.09
CA THR A 118 -12.26 -4.89 -6.11
C THR A 118 -11.01 -5.34 -6.86
N ILE A 119 -10.78 -6.65 -6.89
CA ILE A 119 -9.83 -7.26 -7.83
C ILE A 119 -10.51 -7.34 -9.20
N PRO A 120 -9.91 -6.84 -10.29
CA PRO A 120 -10.52 -6.91 -11.61
C PRO A 120 -10.92 -8.34 -11.99
N ALA A 121 -12.04 -8.49 -12.69
CA ALA A 121 -12.52 -9.80 -13.14
C ALA A 121 -11.54 -10.50 -14.09
N ASP A 122 -10.82 -9.71 -14.89
CA ASP A 122 -9.80 -10.19 -15.83
C ASP A 122 -8.42 -10.40 -15.19
N ALA A 123 -8.28 -10.19 -13.87
CA ALA A 123 -7.03 -10.44 -13.17
C ALA A 123 -6.64 -11.92 -13.35
N PRO A 124 -5.41 -12.22 -13.79
CA PRO A 124 -5.00 -13.60 -13.97
C PRO A 124 -4.85 -14.30 -12.62
N PRO A 125 -5.22 -15.60 -12.52
CA PRO A 125 -4.98 -16.37 -11.32
C PRO A 125 -3.48 -16.51 -11.07
N THR A 126 -3.07 -16.41 -9.82
CA THR A 126 -1.68 -16.59 -9.40
C THR A 126 -1.63 -17.11 -7.97
N LYS A 127 -0.63 -17.96 -7.68
CA LYS A 127 -0.32 -18.40 -6.32
C LYS A 127 0.30 -17.31 -5.46
N HIS A 128 0.74 -16.21 -6.08
CA HIS A 128 1.29 -15.08 -5.35
C HIS A 128 1.12 -13.77 -6.12
N ALA A 129 0.62 -12.77 -5.41
CA ALA A 129 0.62 -11.37 -5.77
C ALA A 129 0.86 -10.53 -4.51
N VAL A 130 1.26 -9.27 -4.68
CA VAL A 130 1.45 -8.33 -3.58
C VAL A 130 0.35 -7.27 -3.63
N PHE A 131 -0.52 -7.25 -2.63
CA PHE A 131 -1.48 -6.18 -2.42
C PHE A 131 -0.87 -5.10 -1.53
N ALA A 132 -0.91 -3.86 -1.97
CA ALA A 132 -0.34 -2.73 -1.25
C ALA A 132 -1.42 -1.70 -0.90
N TRP A 133 -1.37 -1.24 0.35
CA TRP A 133 -1.94 0.05 0.75
C TRP A 133 -0.79 1.04 0.92
N THR A 134 -0.98 2.24 0.39
CA THR A 134 -0.03 3.35 0.57
C THR A 134 -0.78 4.61 0.97
N TRP A 135 -0.08 5.51 1.65
CA TRP A 135 -0.66 6.76 2.10
C TRP A 135 0.37 7.89 2.14
N ILE A 136 0.01 9.01 1.52
CA ILE A 136 0.68 10.31 1.64
C ILE A 136 -0.16 11.14 2.60
N ASN A 137 0.38 11.44 3.78
CA ASN A 137 -0.33 12.16 4.84
C ASN A 137 -0.50 13.65 4.51
N ALA A 138 -1.68 14.19 4.82
CA ALA A 138 -2.01 15.59 4.55
C ALA A 138 -1.28 16.56 5.49
N GLN A 139 -1.15 16.22 6.78
CA GLN A 139 -0.57 17.08 7.83
C GLN A 139 0.71 16.49 8.44
N GLY A 140 1.70 17.35 8.74
CA GLY A 140 2.91 16.98 9.50
C GLY A 140 4.14 16.80 8.61
N PHE A 141 5.01 15.84 8.94
CA PHE A 141 6.18 15.56 8.12
C PHE A 141 5.79 15.01 6.75
N ARG A 142 6.70 15.14 5.79
CA ARG A 142 6.53 14.65 4.41
C ARG A 142 6.80 13.16 4.42
N GLU A 143 5.76 12.38 4.72
CA GLU A 143 5.88 10.95 4.95
C GLU A 143 5.19 10.16 3.85
N TYR A 144 5.60 8.90 3.73
CA TYR A 144 4.99 7.92 2.84
C TYR A 144 4.86 6.60 3.58
N TYR A 145 3.63 6.17 3.77
CA TYR A 145 3.29 4.92 4.44
C TYR A 145 3.06 3.84 3.39
N MET A 146 3.48 2.62 3.67
CA MET A 146 3.27 1.49 2.78
C MET A 146 3.16 0.17 3.54
N SER A 147 2.00 -0.48 3.45
CA SER A 147 1.83 -1.85 3.92
C SER A 147 1.61 -2.79 2.75
N CYS A 148 2.34 -3.90 2.71
CA CYS A 148 2.21 -4.93 1.68
C CYS A 148 1.76 -6.26 2.27
N SER A 149 0.72 -6.85 1.71
CA SER A 149 0.24 -8.19 2.02
C SER A 149 0.46 -9.11 0.82
N ASP A 150 1.11 -10.25 1.05
CA ASP A 150 1.22 -11.31 0.05
C ASP A 150 -0.13 -12.05 -0.02
N ILE A 151 -0.69 -12.24 -1.22
CA ILE A 151 -2.01 -12.84 -1.42
C ILE A 151 -2.00 -13.87 -2.55
N GLU A 152 -2.95 -14.79 -2.53
CA GLU A 152 -3.31 -15.63 -3.69
C GLU A 152 -4.46 -14.98 -4.46
N ILE A 153 -4.45 -15.07 -5.79
CA ILE A 153 -5.59 -14.67 -6.63
C ILE A 153 -6.11 -15.90 -7.35
N THR A 154 -7.40 -16.18 -7.13
CA THR A 154 -8.13 -17.32 -7.69
C THR A 154 -9.20 -16.87 -8.68
N GLY A 155 -9.64 -17.78 -9.54
CA GLY A 155 -10.59 -17.49 -10.61
C GLY A 155 -9.97 -16.62 -11.71
N GLY A 156 -10.78 -15.76 -12.32
CA GLY A 156 -10.34 -14.82 -13.35
C GLY A 156 -10.01 -15.48 -14.68
N LYS A 157 -9.23 -14.78 -15.50
CA LYS A 157 -8.93 -15.19 -16.88
C LYS A 157 -7.48 -15.67 -17.00
N LYS A 158 -7.28 -16.92 -17.45
CA LYS A 158 -5.95 -17.41 -17.85
C LYS A 158 -5.43 -16.55 -19.01
N GLY A 159 -4.20 -16.03 -18.89
CA GLY A 159 -3.66 -15.06 -19.84
C GLY A 159 -4.31 -13.66 -19.77
N GLY A 160 -5.09 -13.40 -18.71
CA GLY A 160 -5.65 -12.09 -18.41
C GLY A 160 -4.59 -11.08 -17.96
N SER A 161 -5.06 -9.88 -17.63
CA SER A 161 -4.19 -8.79 -17.20
C SER A 161 -4.92 -7.84 -16.24
N VAL A 162 -4.14 -7.17 -15.40
CA VAL A 162 -4.60 -6.07 -14.55
C VAL A 162 -4.16 -4.77 -15.21
N LYS A 163 -5.10 -3.84 -15.42
CA LYS A 163 -4.86 -2.54 -16.05
C LYS A 163 -5.18 -1.43 -15.07
N GLY A 164 -4.36 -0.39 -15.06
CA GLY A 164 -4.55 0.77 -14.18
C GLY A 164 -3.36 1.71 -14.21
N LYS A 165 -3.38 2.73 -13.35
CA LYS A 165 -2.25 3.66 -13.22
C LYS A 165 -1.09 3.00 -12.47
N GLU A 166 0.14 3.42 -12.76
CA GLU A 166 1.28 3.09 -11.89
C GLU A 166 1.07 3.64 -10.48
N LEU A 167 1.68 3.05 -9.46
CA LEU A 167 1.65 3.59 -8.10
C LEU A 167 2.47 4.89 -8.03
N LEU A 168 1.93 5.94 -7.39
CA LEU A 168 2.71 7.14 -7.12
C LEU A 168 3.50 6.91 -5.84
N VAL A 169 4.81 6.89 -5.93
CA VAL A 169 5.69 6.88 -4.76
C VAL A 169 6.21 8.31 -4.56
N ALA A 170 5.98 8.87 -3.37
CA ALA A 170 6.41 10.21 -2.99
C ALA A 170 7.12 10.18 -1.64
N ASN A 171 7.71 11.30 -1.22
CA ASN A 171 8.19 11.53 0.16
C ASN A 171 9.18 10.48 0.68
N VAL A 172 9.90 9.81 -0.22
CA VAL A 172 11.02 8.92 0.08
C VAL A 172 12.22 9.33 -0.77
N LYS A 173 13.42 8.90 -0.38
CA LYS A 173 14.67 9.27 -1.06
C LYS A 173 14.59 8.99 -2.57
N GLY A 174 14.91 10.01 -3.37
CA GLY A 174 14.93 9.92 -4.84
C GLY A 174 13.55 9.93 -5.51
N LYS A 175 12.48 10.24 -4.76
CA LYS A 175 11.11 10.43 -5.28
C LYS A 175 10.66 11.87 -5.12
N PRO A 176 9.64 12.31 -5.88
CA PRO A 176 9.05 13.63 -5.69
C PRO A 176 8.56 13.85 -4.26
N THR A 177 8.59 15.09 -3.82
CA THR A 177 8.02 15.50 -2.53
C THR A 177 6.62 16.06 -2.75
N VAL A 178 5.66 15.61 -1.94
CA VAL A 178 4.33 16.20 -1.82
C VAL A 178 4.28 16.95 -0.49
N GLY A 179 4.15 18.27 -0.57
CA GLY A 179 4.12 19.20 0.57
C GLY A 179 2.96 18.95 1.53
N GLU A 180 2.86 19.71 2.61
CA GLU A 180 1.68 19.63 3.49
C GLU A 180 0.45 20.18 2.76
N PHE A 181 -0.67 19.44 2.75
CA PHE A 181 -1.87 19.81 2.01
C PHE A 181 -3.17 19.67 2.82
N TYR A 182 -3.07 19.88 4.14
CA TYR A 182 -4.26 19.93 5.01
C TYR A 182 -5.23 21.06 4.63
N TYR A 183 -4.70 22.21 4.22
CA TYR A 183 -5.51 23.33 3.74
C TYR A 183 -5.79 23.21 2.24
N LYS A 184 -7.02 23.54 1.83
CA LYS A 184 -7.50 23.35 0.44
C LYS A 184 -6.71 24.11 -0.64
N TRP A 185 -5.99 25.16 -0.27
CA TRP A 185 -5.19 25.98 -1.20
C TRP A 185 -3.75 25.49 -1.36
N ASN A 186 -3.33 24.50 -0.59
CA ASN A 186 -2.00 23.92 -0.73
C ASN A 186 -1.95 22.96 -1.92
N ASP A 187 -0.78 22.84 -2.54
CA ASP A 187 -0.53 21.82 -3.56
C ASP A 187 -0.54 20.42 -2.91
N ASP A 188 -1.51 19.61 -3.31
CA ASP A 188 -1.74 18.24 -2.86
C ASP A 188 -0.96 17.20 -3.67
N GLY A 189 -0.20 17.64 -4.67
CA GLY A 189 0.55 16.78 -5.57
C GLY A 189 -0.32 16.12 -6.64
N MET A 190 -1.55 16.59 -6.89
CA MET A 190 -2.43 16.02 -7.92
C MET A 190 -1.78 16.03 -9.31
N SER A 191 -0.91 17.01 -9.59
CA SER A 191 -0.14 17.05 -10.83
C SER A 191 0.76 15.81 -11.01
N LEU A 192 1.28 15.23 -9.92
CA LEU A 192 2.06 13.99 -9.93
C LEU A 192 1.15 12.78 -10.17
N PHE A 193 -0.01 12.73 -9.52
CA PHE A 193 -1.02 11.67 -9.76
C PHE A 193 -1.48 11.65 -11.21
N ASN A 194 -1.69 12.80 -11.83
CA ASN A 194 -2.13 12.92 -13.22
C ASN A 194 -1.05 12.50 -14.23
N LYS A 195 0.23 12.68 -13.90
CA LYS A 195 1.37 12.29 -14.74
C LYS A 195 1.66 10.78 -14.74
N ARG A 196 1.01 10.00 -13.88
CA ARG A 196 1.18 8.55 -13.80
C ARG A 196 0.83 7.87 -15.12
N LYS A 197 1.73 6.99 -15.55
CA LYS A 197 1.57 6.13 -16.72
C LYS A 197 0.48 5.10 -16.48
N ASN A 198 -0.16 4.66 -17.56
CA ASN A 198 -1.00 3.46 -17.51
C ASN A 198 -0.10 2.23 -17.62
N LEU A 199 -0.38 1.23 -16.81
CA LEU A 199 0.28 -0.07 -16.79
C LEU A 199 -0.72 -1.17 -17.13
N VAL A 200 -0.21 -2.18 -17.82
CA VAL A 200 -0.86 -3.49 -17.99
C VAL A 200 0.08 -4.54 -17.44
N VAL A 201 -0.37 -5.30 -16.45
CA VAL A 201 0.41 -6.36 -15.80
C VAL A 201 -0.24 -7.71 -16.09
N SER A 202 0.56 -8.65 -16.60
CA SER A 202 0.11 -9.99 -16.98
C SER A 202 0.46 -11.03 -15.92
N ALA A 203 -0.03 -12.26 -16.10
CA ALA A 203 0.11 -13.37 -15.14
C ALA A 203 1.56 -13.70 -14.74
N ASN A 204 2.52 -13.48 -15.64
CA ASN A 204 3.94 -13.73 -15.40
C ASN A 204 4.70 -12.51 -14.83
N GLY A 205 3.98 -11.47 -14.39
CA GLY A 205 4.58 -10.23 -13.92
C GLY A 205 5.11 -9.32 -15.03
N SER A 206 4.92 -9.67 -16.32
CA SER A 206 5.32 -8.78 -17.41
C SER A 206 4.47 -7.50 -17.41
N VAL A 207 5.16 -6.36 -17.56
CA VAL A 207 4.57 -5.03 -17.50
C VAL A 207 4.69 -4.36 -18.86
N LYS A 208 3.58 -3.86 -19.40
CA LYS A 208 3.55 -3.01 -20.59
C LYS A 208 3.04 -1.63 -20.20
N LYS A 209 3.69 -0.58 -20.72
CA LYS A 209 3.17 0.78 -20.66
C LYS A 209 2.04 0.89 -21.70
N ALA A 210 0.89 1.38 -21.28
CA ALA A 210 -0.29 1.58 -22.12
C ALA A 210 -0.45 3.05 -22.49
#